data_AF-A0A816P1Y2-F1
#
_entry.id   AF-A0A816P1Y2-F1
#
_cell.length_a   1.000
_cell.length_b   1.000
_cell.length_c   1.000
_cell.angle_alpha   90.00
_cell.angle_beta   90.00
_cell.angle_gamma   90.00
#
_symmetry.space_group_name_H-M   'P 1'
#
loop_
_entity.id
_entity.type
_entity.pdbx_description
1 polymer ?
#
loop_
_entity_poly.entity_id
_entity_poly.type
_entity_poly.pdbx_seq_one_letter_code
_entity_poly.pdbx_strand_id
1 'polypeptide(L)'
;MYIFPITIFNRFRRHDISYTMKFCRECNNILYPKEDKEQKILRYACRNCDYQEIADNYCVHRNEVHHSVSEKTQILTDVASDPTLPRTKAVRCAKCQHREAVFFQATTRSEDGMALFFVCCNRNCGHRWRD
;
A
#
# COMPACT_ATOMS: atom_id res chain seq x y z
N MET A 1 -22.78 38.40 -5.18
CA MET A 1 -21.84 38.98 -4.19
C MET A 1 -22.23 38.41 -2.85
N TYR A 2 -21.54 37.45 -2.23
CA TYR A 2 -20.12 37.45 -1.93
C TYR A 2 -19.53 36.04 -2.05
N ILE A 3 -18.45 35.92 -2.81
CA ILE A 3 -17.54 34.76 -2.78
C ILE A 3 -16.48 35.12 -1.75
N PHE A 4 -16.42 34.40 -0.63
CA PHE A 4 -15.27 34.49 0.28
C PHE A 4 -14.18 33.53 -0.21
N PRO A 5 -12.97 34.03 -0.51
CA PRO A 5 -11.86 33.21 -0.97
C PRO A 5 -11.21 32.53 0.24
N ILE A 6 -11.06 31.21 0.20
CA ILE A 6 -10.22 30.49 1.18
C ILE A 6 -8.98 30.00 0.44
N THR A 7 -8.05 30.92 0.22
CA THR A 7 -6.62 30.61 0.12
C THR A 7 -6.12 30.30 1.53
N ILE A 8 -6.21 29.04 1.94
CA ILE A 8 -5.30 28.49 2.96
C ILE A 8 -4.47 27.41 2.28
N PHE A 9 -3.32 27.86 1.80
CA PHE A 9 -2.18 27.04 1.45
C PHE A 9 -1.61 26.45 2.75
N ASN A 10 -2.31 25.47 3.34
CA ASN A 10 -1.72 24.63 4.38
C ASN A 10 -1.22 23.35 3.72
N ARG A 11 0.10 23.32 3.54
CA ARG A 11 0.93 22.16 3.23
C ARG A 11 0.91 21.17 4.41
N PHE A 12 -0.27 20.64 4.73
CA PHE A 12 -0.41 19.47 5.61
C PHE A 12 -0.22 18.23 4.74
N ARG A 13 0.80 17.42 5.01
CA ARG A 13 0.97 16.11 4.37
C ARG A 13 -0.30 15.28 4.63
N ARG A 14 -1.15 15.10 3.61
CA ARG A 14 -2.41 14.31 3.65
C ARG A 14 -2.17 12.79 3.66
N HIS A 15 -1.07 12.35 4.28
CA HIS A 15 -0.54 10.99 4.14
C HIS A 15 -0.99 10.01 5.25
N ASP A 16 -1.85 10.43 6.20
CA ASP A 16 -2.13 9.64 7.41
C ASP A 16 -3.62 9.32 7.68
N ILE A 17 -4.53 9.64 6.76
CA ILE A 17 -5.93 9.26 6.93
C ILE A 17 -6.17 7.95 6.18
N SER A 18 -5.88 6.84 6.87
CA SER A 18 -6.16 5.48 6.40
C SER A 18 -7.65 5.15 6.56
N TYR A 19 -8.29 4.74 5.47
CA TYR A 19 -9.60 4.10 5.53
C TYR A 19 -9.43 2.62 5.84
N THR A 20 -10.16 2.10 6.83
CA THR A 20 -10.17 0.67 7.18
C THR A 20 -11.57 0.11 6.97
N MET A 21 -11.67 -0.99 6.20
CA MET A 21 -12.93 -1.73 6.04
C MET A 21 -13.38 -2.31 7.38
N LYS A 22 -14.63 -2.07 7.77
CA LYS A 22 -15.22 -2.58 9.02
C LYS A 22 -16.20 -3.71 8.76
N PHE A 23 -16.25 -4.66 9.70
CA PHE A 23 -17.10 -5.85 9.63
C PHE A 23 -18.06 -5.90 10.81
N CYS A 24 -19.28 -6.40 10.56
CA CYS A 24 -20.30 -6.59 11.58
C CYS A 24 -19.88 -7.69 12.57
N ARG A 25 -20.03 -7.43 13.87
CA ARG A 25 -19.66 -8.39 14.94
C ARG A 25 -20.62 -9.58 15.06
N GLU A 26 -21.83 -9.46 14.50
CA GLU A 26 -22.87 -10.49 14.61
C GLU A 26 -22.84 -11.47 13.43
N CYS A 27 -22.70 -10.96 12.21
CA CYS A 27 -22.83 -11.76 10.98
C CYS A 27 -21.61 -11.69 10.05
N ASN A 28 -20.52 -11.03 10.46
CA ASN A 28 -19.28 -10.87 9.70
C ASN A 28 -19.43 -10.31 8.27
N ASN A 29 -20.54 -9.62 7.98
CA ASN A 29 -20.72 -8.89 6.72
C ASN A 29 -20.09 -7.50 6.78
N ILE A 30 -19.78 -6.92 5.62
CA ILE A 30 -19.20 -5.58 5.52
C ILE A 30 -20.22 -4.54 6.01
N LEU A 31 -19.76 -3.59 6.84
CA LEU A 31 -20.56 -2.45 7.27
C LEU A 31 -20.51 -1.32 6.24
N TYR A 32 -21.65 -0.67 6.03
CA TYR A 32 -21.79 0.43 5.09
C TYR A 32 -21.94 1.77 5.81
N PRO A 33 -21.34 2.85 5.28
CA PRO A 33 -21.52 4.20 5.81
C PRO A 33 -23.00 4.63 5.70
N LYS A 34 -23.56 5.15 6.78
CA LYS A 34 -24.94 5.62 6.91
C LYS A 34 -24.96 6.91 7.71
N GLU A 35 -25.61 7.94 7.18
CA GLU A 35 -25.84 9.20 7.88
C GLU A 35 -26.97 9.07 8.91
N ASP A 36 -26.72 9.52 10.13
CA ASP A 36 -27.74 9.80 11.15
C ASP A 36 -28.12 11.28 11.05
N LYS A 37 -29.27 11.57 10.42
CA LYS A 37 -29.69 12.94 10.07
C LYS A 37 -30.04 13.80 11.28
N GLU A 38 -30.50 13.19 12.36
CA GLU A 38 -30.93 13.90 13.57
C GLU A 38 -29.71 14.40 14.34
N GLN A 39 -28.74 13.51 14.55
CA GLN A 39 -27.51 13.81 15.28
C GLN A 39 -26.41 14.38 14.38
N LYS A 40 -26.59 14.34 13.05
CA LYS A 40 -25.61 14.75 12.03
C LYS A 40 -24.26 14.04 12.19
N ILE A 41 -24.31 12.74 12.48
CA ILE A 41 -23.13 11.88 12.66
C ILE A 41 -23.07 10.78 11.61
N LEU A 42 -21.85 10.36 11.27
CA LEU A 42 -21.61 9.20 10.43
C LEU A 42 -21.63 7.92 11.26
N ARG A 43 -22.40 6.94 10.83
CA ARG A 43 -22.44 5.58 11.39
C ARG A 43 -22.04 4.56 10.33
N TYR A 44 -21.60 3.39 10.77
CA TYR A 44 -21.44 2.19 9.95
C TYR A 44 -22.54 1.20 10.34
N ALA A 45 -23.34 0.76 9.37
CA ALA A 45 -24.49 -0.11 9.59
C ALA A 45 -24.42 -1.38 8.73
N CYS A 46 -24.84 -2.51 9.29
CA CYS A 46 -25.01 -3.74 8.55
C CYS A 46 -26.28 -3.69 7.68
N ARG A 47 -26.31 -4.41 6.56
CA ARG A 47 -27.52 -4.58 5.73
C ARG A 47 -28.31 -5.84 6.07
N ASN A 48 -27.71 -6.77 6.79
CA ASN A 48 -28.26 -8.11 7.07
C ASN A 48 -28.76 -8.27 8.51
N CYS A 49 -28.46 -7.32 9.41
CA CYS A 49 -28.93 -7.26 10.78
C CYS A 49 -28.97 -5.80 11.26
N ASP A 50 -29.41 -5.58 12.51
CA ASP A 50 -29.60 -4.24 13.09
C ASP A 50 -28.32 -3.62 13.69
N TYR A 51 -27.19 -4.33 13.61
CA TYR A 51 -25.92 -3.83 14.13
C TYR A 51 -25.49 -2.52 13.44
N GLN A 52 -25.10 -1.55 14.26
CA GLN A 52 -24.58 -0.26 13.83
C GLN A 52 -23.58 0.29 14.85
N GLU A 53 -22.60 1.06 14.38
CA GLU A 53 -21.60 1.71 15.24
C GLU A 53 -21.25 3.12 14.72
N ILE A 54 -20.74 3.97 15.60
CA ILE A 54 -20.32 5.34 15.25
C ILE A 54 -18.98 5.28 14.51
N ALA A 55 -18.81 6.11 13.48
CA ALA A 55 -17.56 6.17 12.74
C ALA A 55 -16.50 6.97 13.52
N ASP A 56 -15.31 6.37 13.69
CA ASP A 56 -14.15 7.02 14.30
C ASP A 56 -13.47 8.02 13.33
N ASN A 57 -13.69 7.84 12.02
CA ASN A 57 -13.12 8.64 10.94
C ASN A 57 -14.21 8.97 9.91
N TYR A 58 -14.22 10.22 9.44
CA TYR A 58 -15.20 10.72 8.46
C TYR A 58 -14.81 10.45 7.00
N CYS A 59 -13.60 9.95 6.74
CA CYS A 59 -13.16 9.57 5.40
C CYS A 59 -13.79 8.23 4.99
N VAL A 60 -14.87 8.29 4.21
CA VAL A 60 -15.60 7.11 3.72
C VAL A 60 -14.94 6.46 2.51
N HIS A 61 -14.34 7.28 1.64
CA HIS A 61 -13.68 6.81 0.45
C HIS A 61 -12.46 7.68 0.17
N ARG A 62 -11.38 7.00 -0.22
CA ARG A 62 -10.16 7.62 -0.69
C ARG A 62 -9.73 6.88 -1.95
N ASN A 63 -9.62 7.61 -3.04
CA ASN A 63 -8.96 7.13 -4.23
C ASN A 63 -7.50 7.59 -4.17
N GLU A 64 -6.59 6.68 -3.79
CA GLU A 64 -5.16 6.95 -3.87
C GLU A 64 -4.68 6.60 -5.27
N VAL A 65 -4.53 7.63 -6.10
CA VAL A 65 -3.83 7.48 -7.39
C VAL A 65 -2.34 7.39 -7.06
N HIS A 66 -1.84 6.18 -6.92
CA HIS A 66 -0.40 5.94 -6.81
C HIS A 66 0.24 6.31 -8.16
N HIS A 67 0.78 7.53 -8.24
CA HIS A 67 1.84 7.79 -9.20
C HIS A 67 3.03 6.92 -8.77
N SER A 68 3.52 6.12 -9.72
CA SER A 68 4.62 5.16 -9.55
C SER A 68 5.65 5.67 -8.54
N VAL A 69 5.81 4.92 -7.44
CA VAL A 69 7.05 4.60 -6.71
C VAL A 69 6.63 4.18 -5.30
N SER A 70 6.04 2.99 -5.22
CA SER A 70 6.43 1.97 -4.25
C SER A 70 5.60 0.75 -4.61
N GLU A 71 5.90 0.18 -5.77
CA GLU A 71 5.92 -1.28 -5.79
C GLU A 71 7.05 -1.66 -4.80
N LYS A 72 6.71 -1.64 -3.50
CA LYS A 72 7.10 -2.75 -2.64
C LYS A 72 6.36 -3.91 -3.26
N THR A 73 6.84 -4.37 -4.42
CA THR A 73 6.60 -5.71 -4.91
C THR A 73 6.80 -6.52 -3.65
N GLN A 74 5.80 -7.30 -3.28
CA GLN A 74 6.04 -8.42 -2.41
C GLN A 74 7.03 -9.29 -3.21
N ILE A 75 8.30 -8.88 -3.25
CA ILE A 75 9.38 -9.63 -3.86
C ILE A 75 9.32 -10.87 -3.01
N LEU A 76 8.78 -11.93 -3.58
CA LEU A 76 8.57 -13.18 -2.88
C LEU A 76 9.94 -13.58 -2.34
N THR A 77 9.98 -14.10 -1.12
CA THR A 77 11.23 -14.61 -0.52
C THR A 77 11.94 -15.61 -1.42
N ASP A 78 11.20 -16.20 -2.35
CA ASP A 78 11.59 -17.35 -3.14
C ASP A 78 12.12 -16.96 -4.52
N VAL A 79 12.21 -15.66 -4.85
CA VAL A 79 12.81 -15.18 -6.10
C VAL A 79 14.25 -15.67 -6.26
N ALA A 80 15.01 -15.76 -5.16
CA ALA A 80 16.37 -16.30 -5.18
C ALA A 80 16.44 -17.81 -5.48
N SER A 81 15.33 -18.54 -5.35
CA SER A 81 15.25 -19.98 -5.61
C SER A 81 14.79 -20.32 -7.03
N ASP A 82 14.23 -19.36 -7.76
CA ASP A 82 13.80 -19.54 -9.14
C ASP A 82 15.03 -19.78 -10.05
N PRO A 83 15.14 -20.96 -10.70
CA PRO A 83 16.24 -21.25 -11.59
C PRO A 83 16.13 -20.53 -12.94
N THR A 84 14.97 -19.97 -13.28
CA THR A 84 14.72 -19.29 -14.55
C THR A 84 15.19 -17.83 -14.55
N LEU A 85 15.42 -17.25 -13.38
CA LEU A 85 15.88 -15.87 -13.25
C LEU A 85 17.41 -15.75 -13.40
N PRO A 86 17.89 -14.68 -14.06
CA PRO A 86 19.30 -14.50 -14.31
C PRO A 86 20.05 -14.13 -13.01
N ARG A 87 21.28 -14.62 -12.90
CA ARG A 87 22.17 -14.43 -11.74
C ARG A 87 23.45 -13.72 -12.15
N THR A 88 23.95 -12.86 -11.28
CA THR A 88 25.23 -12.18 -11.48
C THR A 88 26.14 -12.36 -10.27
N LYS A 89 27.46 -12.42 -10.55
CA LYS A 89 28.52 -12.41 -9.53
C LYS A 89 29.28 -11.08 -9.45
N ALA A 90 28.92 -10.12 -10.30
CA ALA A 90 29.56 -8.81 -10.36
C ALA A 90 29.20 -7.92 -9.17
N VAL A 91 28.02 -8.14 -8.57
CA VAL A 91 27.50 -7.34 -7.47
C VAL A 91 27.62 -8.12 -6.15
N ARG A 92 27.98 -7.42 -5.08
CA ARG A 92 28.06 -7.98 -3.73
C ARG A 92 26.91 -7.47 -2.87
N CYS A 93 26.33 -8.39 -2.10
CA CYS A 93 25.31 -8.02 -1.12
C CYS A 93 25.90 -7.12 -0.03
N ALA A 94 25.34 -5.92 0.15
CA ALA A 94 25.78 -4.97 1.16
C ALA A 94 25.69 -5.51 2.60
N LYS A 95 24.76 -6.45 2.87
CA LYS A 95 24.55 -7.02 4.22
C LYS A 95 25.48 -8.19 4.56
N CYS A 96 25.67 -9.15 3.66
CA CYS A 96 26.42 -10.38 3.98
C CYS A 96 27.66 -10.61 3.10
N GLN A 97 27.97 -9.68 2.19
CA GLN A 97 29.11 -9.75 1.26
C GLN A 97 29.14 -10.98 0.34
N HIS A 98 28.02 -11.70 0.25
CA HIS A 98 27.84 -12.78 -0.70
C HIS A 98 27.88 -12.24 -2.14
N ARG A 99 28.54 -12.98 -3.03
CA ARG A 99 28.86 -12.55 -4.41
C ARG A 99 27.90 -13.11 -5.44
N GLU A 100 26.67 -13.44 -5.05
CA GLU A 100 25.69 -13.94 -6.00
C GLU A 100 24.33 -13.28 -5.70
N ALA A 101 23.75 -12.72 -6.74
CA ALA A 101 22.44 -12.09 -6.69
C ALA A 101 21.63 -12.44 -7.94
N VAL A 102 20.36 -12.72 -7.74
CA VAL A 102 19.36 -12.73 -8.80
C VAL A 102 19.02 -11.29 -9.14
N PHE A 103 18.82 -10.98 -10.42
CA PHE A 103 18.35 -9.66 -10.85
C PHE A 103 17.18 -9.74 -11.82
N PHE A 104 16.32 -8.73 -11.81
CA PHE A 104 15.18 -8.62 -12.73
C PHE A 104 14.73 -7.16 -12.86
N GLN A 105 14.05 -6.85 -13.95
CA GLN A 105 13.37 -5.56 -14.14
C GLN A 105 11.93 -5.67 -13.64
N ALA A 106 11.41 -4.61 -13.01
CA ALA A 106 10.00 -4.57 -12.67
C ALA A 106 9.15 -4.50 -13.94
N THR A 107 8.09 -5.29 -14.01
CA THR A 107 7.17 -5.38 -15.16
C THR A 107 6.21 -4.19 -15.27
N THR A 108 6.41 -3.14 -14.48
CA THR A 108 5.52 -1.97 -14.43
C THR A 108 5.67 -1.11 -15.67
N ARG A 109 4.54 -0.67 -16.26
CA ARG A 109 4.47 0.27 -17.41
C ARG A 109 4.83 1.73 -17.05
N SER A 110 5.47 1.97 -15.91
CA SER A 110 5.88 3.31 -15.46
C SER A 110 7.26 3.70 -15.99
N GLU A 111 7.59 4.98 -15.88
CA GLU A 111 8.89 5.57 -16.26
C GLU A 111 10.11 4.85 -15.61
N ASP A 112 9.88 4.15 -14.50
CA ASP A 112 10.84 3.28 -13.78
C ASP A 112 11.10 1.89 -14.43
N GLY A 113 10.51 1.57 -15.59
CA GLY A 113 10.57 0.23 -16.21
C GLY A 113 11.97 -0.28 -16.59
N MET A 114 13.01 0.54 -16.44
CA MET A 114 14.41 0.19 -16.72
C MET A 114 15.23 -0.12 -15.46
N ALA A 115 14.69 0.11 -14.25
CA ALA A 115 15.41 -0.12 -13.01
C ALA A 115 15.62 -1.61 -12.73
N LEU A 116 16.81 -1.96 -12.24
CA LEU A 116 17.16 -3.33 -11.87
C LEU A 116 16.96 -3.56 -10.38
N PHE A 117 16.26 -4.65 -10.06
CA PHE A 117 16.12 -5.14 -8.71
C PHE A 117 17.04 -6.32 -8.51
N PHE A 118 17.71 -6.36 -7.35
CA PHE A 118 18.62 -7.42 -6.96
C PHE A 118 18.14 -8.12 -5.69
N VAL A 119 18.34 -9.44 -5.63
CA VAL A 119 18.06 -10.27 -4.45
C VAL A 119 19.26 -11.17 -4.18
N CYS A 120 19.79 -11.11 -2.96
CA CYS A 120 20.93 -11.94 -2.55
C CYS A 120 20.56 -13.43 -2.53
N CYS A 121 21.41 -14.28 -3.15
CA CYS A 121 21.20 -15.73 -3.21
C CYS A 121 21.50 -16.47 -1.90
N ASN A 122 22.09 -15.79 -0.91
CA ASN A 122 22.30 -16.39 0.41
C ASN A 122 20.94 -16.53 1.12
N ARG A 123 20.51 -17.78 1.34
CA ARG A 123 19.24 -18.15 2.00
C ARG A 123 19.08 -17.51 3.38
N ASN A 124 20.19 -17.27 4.09
CA ASN A 124 20.18 -16.64 5.41
C ASN A 124 20.19 -15.11 5.35
N CYS A 125 20.29 -14.51 4.16
CA CYS A 125 20.35 -13.06 3.98
C CYS A 125 19.09 -12.49 3.33
N GLY A 126 18.75 -12.97 2.12
CA GLY A 126 17.58 -12.50 1.36
C GLY A 126 17.51 -10.98 1.15
N HIS A 127 18.63 -10.26 1.27
CA HIS A 127 18.67 -8.81 1.11
C HIS A 127 18.30 -8.40 -0.31
N ARG A 128 17.53 -7.31 -0.42
CA ARG A 128 16.97 -6.79 -1.67
C ARG A 128 17.34 -5.33 -1.80
N TRP A 129 17.77 -4.94 -2.99
CA TRP A 129 18.12 -3.56 -3.30
C TRP A 129 17.80 -3.24 -4.76
N ARG A 130 17.69 -1.96 -5.07
CA ARG A 130 17.47 -1.42 -6.41
C ARG A 130 18.75 -0.69 -6.83
N ASP A 131 19.08 -0.78 -8.11
CA ASP A 131 20.01 0.13 -8.81
C ASP A 131 19.21 1.09 -9.70
#